data_AF-A0A3B6FHE2-F1
#
_entry.id   AF-A0A3B6FHE2-F1
#
_cell.length_a   1.000
_cell.length_b   1.000
_cell.length_c   1.000
_cell.angle_alpha   90.00
_cell.angle_beta   90.00
_cell.angle_gamma   90.00
#
_symmetry.space_group_name_H-M   'P 1'
#
loop_
_entity.id
_entity.type
_entity.pdbx_description
1 polymer ?
#
loop_
_entity_poly.entity_id
_entity_poly.type
_entity_poly.pdbx_seq_one_letter_code
_entity_poly.pdbx_strand_id
1 'polypeptide(L)'
;MVVALAAARRRRVWRWAMRAVASAVMWTAVLQLASITGLWRPRVFTDCWGGSGSGGASAGLAALAGEDRVAALLSPPALVPRRVYRSNGYLLVTCNGGLNQMRAGICDMVTIARHLNLTLVLPELDKRSFWADPSDFGDIFDVNHFINSLRDELKIVKALPLKLQLKTRRRLYSMPPISWSNDTYYLKRVLPLARKHKVIHFNKTDARLANNGIPIHLQMLRCRVNFEALRFTPQIEALGRKLISTLQRSGEFVVLHLRYEMDMLSFSGCTHGCSDKETEELTRMRYAYPWWKEKEIDSESKRLQGLCPLTPEEIALVLKALGFSKDTLIYIASGEIYGGERRLAALKAAYPNLVRKEKLLSSDELWPFQNHSTQMAALDYMVSIASNVFIPSYDGNMARVVEGHRREVRCPGMNSLLL
;
A
#
# COMPACT_ATOMS: atom_id res chain seq x y z
N MET A 1 -15.96 2.51 -73.24
CA MET A 1 -17.06 3.06 -72.42
C MET A 1 -17.56 2.14 -71.29
N VAL A 2 -17.28 0.83 -71.27
CA VAL A 2 -17.84 -0.12 -70.28
C VAL A 2 -17.10 -0.13 -68.92
N VAL A 3 -15.80 0.22 -68.87
CA VAL A 3 -15.00 0.18 -67.63
C VAL A 3 -15.32 1.35 -66.66
N ALA A 4 -15.70 2.52 -67.18
CA ALA A 4 -16.00 3.70 -66.37
C ALA A 4 -17.32 3.57 -65.56
N LEU A 5 -18.31 2.87 -66.11
CA LEU A 5 -19.61 2.63 -65.46
C LEU A 5 -19.50 1.69 -64.24
N ALA A 6 -18.61 0.70 -64.30
CA ALA A 6 -18.38 -0.24 -63.20
C ALA A 6 -17.71 0.44 -61.98
N ALA A 7 -16.74 1.33 -62.22
CA ALA A 7 -16.06 2.09 -61.17
C ALA A 7 -17.00 3.10 -60.48
N ALA A 8 -17.88 3.74 -61.24
CA ALA A 8 -18.87 4.67 -60.69
C ALA A 8 -19.92 3.95 -59.82
N ARG A 9 -20.36 2.75 -60.22
CA ARG A 9 -21.29 1.91 -59.44
C ARG A 9 -20.68 1.43 -58.13
N ARG A 10 -19.41 1.00 -58.15
CA ARG A 10 -18.68 0.53 -56.95
C ARG A 10 -18.45 1.67 -55.93
N ARG A 11 -18.13 2.89 -56.38
CA ARG A 11 -18.03 4.08 -55.51
C ARG A 11 -19.37 4.54 -54.93
N ARG A 12 -20.48 4.26 -55.62
CA ARG A 12 -21.82 4.62 -55.14
C ARG A 12 -22.26 3.64 -54.05
N VAL A 13 -22.06 2.33 -54.25
CA VAL A 13 -22.33 1.28 -53.25
C VAL A 13 -21.50 1.48 -51.98
N TRP A 14 -20.21 1.83 -52.12
CA TRP A 14 -19.35 2.10 -50.96
C TRP A 14 -19.82 3.31 -50.14
N ARG A 15 -20.31 4.37 -50.79
CA ARG A 15 -20.91 5.52 -50.10
C ARG A 15 -22.20 5.17 -49.37
N TRP A 16 -23.03 4.28 -49.93
CA TRP A 16 -24.23 3.77 -49.24
C TRP A 16 -23.88 2.90 -48.03
N ALA A 17 -22.86 2.04 -48.15
CA ALA A 17 -22.37 1.22 -47.04
C ALA A 17 -21.84 2.07 -45.88
N MET A 18 -21.04 3.10 -46.17
CA MET A 18 -20.51 4.02 -45.14
C MET A 18 -21.63 4.81 -44.44
N ARG A 19 -22.67 5.21 -45.17
CA ARG A 19 -23.85 5.87 -44.57
C ARG A 19 -24.65 4.94 -43.68
N ALA A 20 -24.83 3.68 -44.08
CA ALA A 20 -25.52 2.68 -43.26
C ALA A 20 -24.77 2.40 -41.95
N VAL A 21 -23.44 2.27 -42.00
CA VAL A 21 -22.59 2.08 -40.82
C VAL A 21 -22.62 3.29 -39.90
N ALA A 22 -22.52 4.51 -40.44
CA ALA A 22 -22.60 5.74 -39.65
C ALA A 22 -23.98 5.89 -38.96
N SER A 23 -25.06 5.57 -39.66
CA SER A 23 -26.41 5.56 -39.07
C SER A 23 -26.55 4.51 -37.98
N ALA A 24 -26.01 3.30 -38.17
CA ALA A 24 -26.04 2.26 -37.15
C ALA A 24 -25.29 2.67 -35.87
N VAL A 25 -24.11 3.29 -36.00
CA VAL A 25 -23.32 3.80 -34.86
C VAL A 25 -24.03 4.96 -34.16
N MET A 26 -24.68 5.85 -34.89
CA MET A 26 -25.50 6.90 -34.27
C MET A 26 -26.71 6.32 -33.51
N TRP A 27 -27.40 5.35 -34.10
CA TRP A 27 -28.55 4.73 -33.45
C TRP A 27 -28.16 3.92 -32.21
N THR A 28 -27.02 3.24 -32.21
CA THR A 28 -26.52 2.57 -30.99
C THR A 28 -26.11 3.56 -29.91
N ALA A 29 -25.51 4.70 -30.27
CA ALA A 29 -25.20 5.77 -29.32
C ALA A 29 -26.46 6.41 -28.72
N VAL A 30 -27.50 6.65 -29.52
CA VAL A 30 -28.78 7.19 -29.04
C VAL A 30 -29.48 6.19 -28.11
N LEU A 31 -29.46 4.89 -28.41
CA LEU A 31 -30.04 3.87 -27.54
C LEU A 31 -29.30 3.75 -26.20
N GLN A 32 -27.96 3.90 -26.18
CA GLN A 32 -27.19 3.93 -24.93
C GLN A 32 -27.42 5.22 -24.12
N LEU A 33 -27.64 6.36 -24.77
CA LEU A 33 -28.01 7.60 -24.06
C LEU A 33 -29.45 7.54 -23.51
N ALA A 34 -30.37 6.86 -24.21
CA ALA A 34 -31.73 6.63 -23.74
C ALA A 34 -31.78 5.66 -22.54
N SER A 35 -30.87 4.68 -22.45
CA SER A 35 -30.78 3.79 -21.28
C SER A 35 -30.17 4.47 -20.05
N ILE A 36 -29.30 5.48 -20.25
CA ILE A 36 -28.72 6.28 -19.15
C ILE A 36 -29.76 7.28 -18.59
N THR A 37 -30.65 7.82 -19.43
CA THR A 37 -31.70 8.75 -18.99
C THR A 37 -32.90 8.06 -18.32
N GLY A 38 -33.09 6.75 -18.54
CA GLY A 38 -34.09 5.93 -17.85
C GLY A 38 -33.76 5.55 -16.40
N LEU A 39 -32.52 5.78 -15.93
CA LEU A 39 -32.09 5.48 -14.55
C LEU A 39 -32.33 6.62 -13.55
N TRP A 40 -32.81 7.78 -13.99
CA TRP A 40 -33.15 8.90 -13.11
C TRP A 40 -34.67 9.03 -12.94
N ARG A 41 -35.23 8.15 -12.10
CA ARG A 41 -36.49 8.43 -11.39
C ARG A 41 -36.16 8.64 -9.91
N PRO A 42 -36.39 9.84 -9.33
CA PRO A 42 -36.31 10.02 -7.89
C PRO A 42 -37.50 9.30 -7.27
N ARG A 43 -37.25 8.26 -6.46
CA ARG A 43 -38.27 7.71 -5.56
C ARG A 43 -38.44 8.69 -4.41
N VAL A 44 -39.50 9.48 -4.50
CA VAL A 44 -40.07 10.25 -3.40
C VAL A 44 -40.51 9.25 -2.33
N PHE A 45 -39.92 9.34 -1.13
CA PHE A 45 -40.47 8.75 0.08
C PHE A 45 -41.56 9.69 0.59
N THR A 46 -42.80 9.20 0.62
CA THR A 46 -43.90 9.76 1.40
C THR A 46 -44.18 8.81 2.54
N ASP A 47 -44.02 9.32 3.76
CA ASP A 47 -44.44 8.74 5.02
C ASP A 47 -45.96 8.52 5.08
N CYS A 48 -46.38 7.56 5.90
CA CYS A 48 -47.25 7.82 7.07
C CYS A 48 -47.87 6.51 7.58
N TRP A 49 -47.38 6.06 8.74
CA TRP A 49 -48.23 5.37 9.70
C TRP A 49 -49.04 6.46 10.43
N GLY A 50 -50.37 6.39 10.31
CA GLY A 50 -51.28 7.27 11.04
C GLY A 50 -51.51 6.83 12.48
N GLY A 51 -52.04 7.75 13.29
CA GLY A 51 -52.74 7.39 14.52
C GLY A 51 -52.71 8.41 15.66
N SER A 52 -53.48 9.49 15.51
CA SER A 52 -54.30 10.21 16.50
C SER A 52 -53.95 10.18 18.01
N GLY A 53 -53.94 11.36 18.65
CA GLY A 53 -54.23 11.46 20.09
C GLY A 53 -53.69 12.71 20.78
N SER A 54 -54.53 13.74 20.86
CA SER A 54 -54.44 14.99 21.63
C SER A 54 -53.82 14.93 23.04
N GLY A 55 -53.06 15.98 23.41
CA GLY A 55 -53.04 16.52 24.77
C GLY A 55 -51.66 16.92 25.32
N GLY A 56 -51.51 18.19 25.70
CA GLY A 56 -50.56 18.60 26.74
C GLY A 56 -49.24 19.22 26.27
N ALA A 57 -49.25 20.53 26.03
CA ALA A 57 -48.06 21.34 25.92
C ALA A 57 -47.39 21.51 27.30
N SER A 58 -46.15 21.02 27.46
CA SER A 58 -45.07 21.63 28.28
C SER A 58 -43.90 20.67 28.57
N ALA A 59 -43.18 20.16 27.55
CA ALA A 59 -41.92 19.43 27.77
C ALA A 59 -40.90 19.47 26.59
N GLY A 60 -41.04 20.39 25.64
CA GLY A 60 -40.34 20.32 24.33
C GLY A 60 -39.02 21.09 24.18
N LEU A 61 -38.56 21.83 25.19
CA LEU A 61 -37.37 22.71 25.03
C LEU A 61 -36.01 21.99 25.19
N ALA A 62 -35.99 20.72 25.59
CA ALA A 62 -34.76 19.94 25.69
C ALA A 62 -34.47 19.05 24.45
N ALA A 63 -35.46 18.81 23.59
CA ALA A 63 -35.31 17.92 22.43
C ALA A 63 -34.64 18.59 21.22
N LEU A 64 -34.77 19.91 21.07
CA LEU A 64 -34.23 20.66 19.93
C LEU A 64 -32.70 20.83 19.96
N ALA A 65 -32.05 20.64 21.12
CA ALA A 65 -30.59 20.66 21.23
C ALA A 65 -29.93 19.33 20.79
N GLY A 66 -30.71 18.26 20.64
CA GLY A 66 -30.24 16.93 20.26
C GLY A 66 -30.17 16.72 18.75
N GLU A 67 -31.10 17.31 17.98
CA GLU A 67 -31.15 17.18 16.52
C GLU A 67 -30.01 17.93 15.80
N ASP A 68 -29.59 19.09 16.34
CA ASP A 68 -28.47 19.86 15.79
C ASP A 68 -27.12 19.12 15.87
N ARG A 69 -26.95 18.24 16.87
CA ARG A 69 -25.73 17.43 17.00
C ARG A 69 -25.69 16.28 16.00
N VAL A 70 -26.83 15.70 15.68
CA VAL A 70 -26.94 14.59 14.70
C VAL A 70 -26.77 15.14 13.28
N ALA A 71 -27.34 16.30 12.97
CA ALA A 71 -27.12 16.99 11.69
C ALA A 71 -25.66 17.45 11.50
N ALA A 72 -24.98 17.88 12.56
CA ALA A 72 -23.55 18.23 12.52
C ALA A 72 -22.62 17.00 12.30
N LEU A 73 -23.01 15.83 12.80
CA LEU A 73 -22.29 14.55 12.59
C LEU A 73 -22.51 13.95 11.19
N LEU A 74 -23.61 14.31 10.52
CA LEU A 74 -23.97 13.84 9.17
C LEU A 74 -23.64 14.85 8.06
N SER A 75 -23.18 16.04 8.42
CA SER A 75 -22.73 17.05 7.46
C SER A 75 -21.41 16.60 6.81
N PRO A 76 -21.27 16.64 5.47
CA PRO A 76 -19.98 16.45 4.83
C PRO A 76 -18.97 17.41 5.46
N PRO A 77 -17.74 16.97 5.80
CA PRO A 77 -16.75 17.86 6.37
C PRO A 77 -16.63 19.09 5.48
N ALA A 78 -16.74 20.27 6.08
CA ALA A 78 -16.65 21.54 5.38
C ALA A 78 -15.45 21.48 4.44
N LEU A 79 -15.66 21.75 3.15
CA LEU A 79 -14.59 21.79 2.18
C LEU A 79 -13.60 22.86 2.65
N VAL A 80 -12.48 22.40 3.22
CA VAL A 80 -11.41 23.25 3.72
C VAL A 80 -11.07 24.26 2.62
N PRO A 81 -11.02 25.57 2.93
CA PRO A 81 -10.70 26.58 1.94
C PRO A 81 -9.42 26.19 1.20
N ARG A 82 -9.47 26.18 -0.13
CA ARG A 82 -8.34 25.78 -0.98
C ARG A 82 -7.11 26.59 -0.58
N ARG A 83 -6.17 25.97 0.12
CA ARG A 83 -4.92 26.61 0.56
C ARG A 83 -4.26 27.27 -0.64
N VAL A 84 -3.94 28.56 -0.53
CA VAL A 84 -3.12 29.26 -1.54
C VAL A 84 -1.70 28.70 -1.44
N TYR A 85 -1.47 27.60 -2.15
CA TYR A 85 -0.24 26.83 -2.06
C TYR A 85 0.87 27.48 -2.88
N ARG A 86 1.81 28.15 -2.21
CA ARG A 86 3.04 28.67 -2.82
C ARG A 86 4.19 27.70 -2.58
N SER A 87 4.56 26.96 -3.62
CA SER A 87 5.59 25.92 -3.55
C SER A 87 7.02 26.46 -3.66
N ASN A 88 7.96 25.90 -2.89
CA ASN A 88 9.40 26.15 -3.02
C ASN A 88 10.05 25.39 -4.20
N GLY A 89 9.35 24.42 -4.80
CA GLY A 89 9.86 23.56 -5.87
C GLY A 89 9.10 22.24 -5.97
N TYR A 90 9.56 21.34 -6.83
CA TYR A 90 9.01 20.00 -6.99
C TYR A 90 9.98 18.96 -6.44
N LEU A 91 9.43 17.97 -5.74
CA LEU A 91 10.16 16.80 -5.27
C LEU A 91 9.74 15.58 -6.09
N LEU A 92 10.70 15.02 -6.82
CA LEU A 92 10.62 13.68 -7.40
C LEU A 92 11.19 12.67 -6.40
N VAL A 93 10.59 11.50 -6.32
CA VAL A 93 10.97 10.45 -5.37
C VAL A 93 11.07 9.12 -6.11
N THR A 94 12.18 8.41 -5.92
CA THR A 94 12.28 6.99 -6.25
C THR A 94 12.48 6.20 -4.96
N CYS A 95 11.50 5.36 -4.64
CA CYS A 95 11.52 4.46 -3.50
C CYS A 95 12.43 3.25 -3.77
N ASN A 96 12.87 2.60 -2.69
CA ASN A 96 13.71 1.41 -2.75
C ASN A 96 13.28 0.40 -1.69
N GLY A 97 13.53 -0.87 -1.97
CA GLY A 97 13.20 -1.99 -1.08
C GLY A 97 11.81 -2.55 -1.31
N GLY A 98 11.38 -3.44 -0.41
CA GLY A 98 10.08 -4.11 -0.50
C GLY A 98 8.93 -3.21 -0.06
N LEU A 99 7.68 -3.71 -0.18
CA LEU A 99 6.46 -2.96 0.12
C LEU A 99 6.56 -2.09 1.38
N ASN A 100 6.91 -2.69 2.52
CA ASN A 100 6.92 -2.00 3.81
C ASN A 100 8.06 -0.98 3.94
N GLN A 101 9.19 -1.18 3.25
CA GLN A 101 10.26 -0.18 3.17
C GLN A 101 9.84 1.01 2.31
N MET A 102 9.20 0.74 1.16
CA MET A 102 8.66 1.78 0.30
C MET A 102 7.61 2.60 1.04
N ARG A 103 6.71 1.96 1.80
CA ARG A 103 5.72 2.66 2.65
C ARG A 103 6.39 3.63 3.61
N ALA A 104 7.39 3.19 4.37
CA ALA A 104 8.14 4.05 5.28
C ALA A 104 8.84 5.21 4.55
N GLY A 105 9.49 4.93 3.41
CA GLY A 105 10.13 5.95 2.58
C GLY A 105 9.14 7.00 2.06
N ILE A 106 7.96 6.59 1.59
CA ILE A 106 6.91 7.52 1.15
C ILE A 106 6.45 8.41 2.32
N CYS A 107 6.31 7.86 3.52
CA CYS A 107 5.94 8.63 4.72
C CYS A 107 6.98 9.72 5.03
N ASP A 108 8.27 9.38 4.98
CA ASP A 108 9.35 10.34 5.14
C ASP A 108 9.28 11.43 4.06
N MET A 109 9.09 11.05 2.79
CA MET A 109 9.11 11.99 1.68
C MET A 109 7.92 12.95 1.67
N VAL A 110 6.72 12.48 2.03
CA VAL A 110 5.56 13.35 2.22
C VAL A 110 5.82 14.35 3.34
N THR A 111 6.39 13.89 4.45
CA THR A 111 6.70 14.73 5.62
C THR A 111 7.75 15.77 5.30
N ILE A 112 8.81 15.40 4.56
CA ILE A 112 9.84 16.34 4.09
C ILE A 112 9.26 17.34 3.10
N ALA A 113 8.43 16.89 2.14
CA ALA A 113 7.77 17.78 1.18
C ALA A 113 6.87 18.79 1.89
N ARG A 114 6.11 18.36 2.91
CA ARG A 114 5.31 19.23 3.77
C ARG A 114 6.16 20.23 4.55
N HIS A 115 7.24 19.76 5.16
CA HIS A 115 8.13 20.58 5.98
C HIS A 115 8.83 21.67 5.17
N LEU A 116 9.25 21.34 3.94
CA LEU A 116 9.92 22.25 3.01
C LEU A 116 8.95 23.01 2.09
N ASN A 117 7.65 22.78 2.20
CA ASN A 117 6.61 23.35 1.35
C ASN A 117 6.90 23.13 -0.15
N LEU A 118 7.19 21.88 -0.51
CA LEU A 118 7.48 21.40 -1.86
C LEU A 118 6.28 20.67 -2.46
N THR A 119 6.04 20.85 -3.75
CA THR A 119 5.04 20.04 -4.46
C THR A 119 5.60 18.63 -4.63
N LEU A 120 4.95 17.64 -4.05
CA LEU A 120 5.33 16.24 -4.25
C LEU A 120 4.79 15.75 -5.59
N VAL A 121 5.63 15.10 -6.38
CA VAL A 121 5.17 14.31 -7.53
C VAL A 121 4.97 12.88 -7.04
N LEU A 122 3.97 12.17 -7.58
CA LEU A 122 3.72 10.78 -7.20
C LEU A 122 5.03 9.96 -7.18
N PRO A 123 5.33 9.24 -6.08
CA PRO A 123 6.54 8.45 -5.96
C PRO A 123 6.64 7.37 -7.04
N GLU A 124 7.85 7.18 -7.56
CA GLU A 124 8.20 6.02 -8.37
C GLU A 124 8.60 4.87 -7.45
N LEU A 125 8.01 3.70 -7.64
CA LEU A 125 8.31 2.51 -6.84
C LEU A 125 9.56 1.80 -7.36
N ASP A 126 10.16 0.98 -6.49
CA ASP A 126 11.35 0.22 -6.83
C ASP A 126 11.03 -0.93 -7.80
N LYS A 127 11.75 -0.97 -8.92
CA LYS A 127 11.64 -2.04 -9.92
C LYS A 127 12.95 -2.80 -10.13
N ARG A 128 13.98 -2.51 -9.33
CA ARG A 128 15.36 -2.97 -9.57
C ARG A 128 15.97 -3.76 -8.41
N SER A 129 15.37 -3.72 -7.22
CA SER A 129 15.81 -4.53 -6.09
C SER A 129 15.51 -6.01 -6.29
N PHE A 130 15.82 -6.82 -5.27
CA PHE A 130 15.68 -8.28 -5.27
C PHE A 130 14.34 -8.77 -5.82
N TRP A 131 13.23 -8.12 -5.44
CA TRP A 131 11.88 -8.53 -5.85
C TRP A 131 11.53 -8.19 -7.30
N ALA A 132 12.26 -7.24 -7.92
CA ALA A 132 12.12 -6.82 -9.32
C ALA A 132 10.65 -6.63 -9.78
N ASP A 133 9.79 -6.11 -8.91
CA ASP A 133 8.36 -5.96 -9.18
C ASP A 133 8.12 -4.81 -10.17
N PRO A 134 7.37 -5.04 -11.27
CA PRO A 134 7.15 -4.00 -12.28
C PRO A 134 6.08 -2.97 -11.88
N SER A 135 5.35 -3.19 -10.78
CA SER A 135 4.19 -2.38 -10.37
C SER A 135 4.53 -0.91 -10.20
N ASP A 136 3.65 -0.05 -10.68
CA ASP A 136 3.66 1.39 -10.42
C ASP A 136 2.89 1.74 -9.14
N PHE A 137 3.03 2.97 -8.67
CA PHE A 137 2.34 3.44 -7.46
C PHE A 137 0.82 3.19 -7.52
N GLY A 138 0.22 3.41 -8.70
CA GLY A 138 -1.22 3.24 -8.91
C GLY A 138 -1.70 1.79 -9.03
N ASP A 139 -0.79 0.83 -9.16
CA ASP A 139 -1.13 -0.60 -9.13
C ASP A 139 -1.25 -1.10 -7.68
N ILE A 140 -0.51 -0.47 -6.77
CA ILE A 140 -0.46 -0.84 -5.35
C ILE A 140 -1.39 0.02 -4.49
N PHE A 141 -1.37 1.33 -4.68
CA PHE A 141 -2.08 2.31 -3.84
C PHE A 141 -3.13 3.09 -4.62
N ASP A 142 -4.25 3.43 -3.96
CA ASP A 142 -5.26 4.32 -4.53
C ASP A 142 -4.71 5.75 -4.64
N VAL A 143 -4.33 6.14 -5.87
CA VAL A 143 -3.77 7.45 -6.20
C VAL A 143 -4.70 8.59 -5.83
N ASN A 144 -6.01 8.45 -6.07
CA ASN A 144 -6.95 9.53 -5.83
C ASN A 144 -7.17 9.70 -4.32
N HIS A 145 -7.31 8.60 -3.58
CA HIS A 145 -7.38 8.62 -2.12
C HIS A 145 -6.12 9.23 -1.51
N PHE A 146 -4.93 8.84 -1.97
CA PHE A 146 -3.66 9.38 -1.50
C PHE A 146 -3.54 10.90 -1.70
N ILE A 147 -3.91 11.41 -2.88
CA ILE A 147 -3.88 12.85 -3.18
C ILE A 147 -4.94 13.59 -2.35
N ASN A 148 -6.15 13.04 -2.24
CA ASN A 148 -7.28 13.72 -1.59
C ASN A 148 -7.13 13.76 -0.06
N SER A 149 -6.68 12.68 0.57
CA SER A 149 -6.46 12.59 2.02
C SER A 149 -5.40 13.58 2.52
N LEU A 150 -4.41 13.89 1.68
CA LEU A 150 -3.28 14.78 2.01
C LEU A 150 -3.41 16.20 1.43
N ARG A 151 -4.56 16.53 0.82
CA ARG A 151 -4.77 17.80 0.08
C ARG A 151 -4.57 19.06 0.94
N ASP A 152 -4.85 18.96 2.23
CA ASP A 152 -4.76 20.07 3.19
C ASP A 152 -3.33 20.24 3.75
N GLU A 153 -2.51 19.19 3.62
CA GLU A 153 -1.13 19.18 4.08
C GLU A 153 -0.18 19.74 3.02
N LEU A 154 -0.18 19.14 1.82
CA LEU A 154 0.72 19.48 0.74
C LEU A 154 0.08 19.28 -0.63
N LYS A 155 0.64 19.95 -1.65
CA LYS A 155 0.23 19.71 -3.03
C LYS A 155 0.93 18.48 -3.59
N ILE A 156 0.14 17.51 -4.02
CA ILE A 156 0.60 16.31 -4.72
C ILE A 156 0.13 16.38 -6.18
N VAL A 157 1.01 16.06 -7.13
CA VAL A 157 0.69 16.02 -8.57
C VAL A 157 1.06 14.67 -9.18
N LYS A 158 0.26 14.21 -10.15
CA LYS A 158 0.51 12.92 -10.82
C LYS A 158 1.79 12.92 -11.67
N ALA A 159 2.12 14.07 -12.24
CA ALA A 159 3.32 14.25 -13.05
C ALA A 159 3.82 15.70 -12.95
N LEU A 160 5.10 15.91 -13.26
CA LEU A 160 5.66 17.25 -13.40
C LEU A 160 4.95 18.03 -14.52
N PRO A 161 4.82 19.37 -14.40
CA PRO A 161 4.40 20.21 -15.53
C PRO A 161 5.31 20.03 -16.75
N LEU A 162 4.74 20.00 -17.96
CA LEU A 162 5.46 19.71 -19.21
C LEU A 162 6.73 20.57 -19.40
N LYS A 163 6.66 21.87 -19.09
CA LYS A 163 7.81 22.79 -19.15
C LYS A 163 8.97 22.34 -18.25
N LEU A 164 8.66 21.81 -17.06
CA LEU A 164 9.66 21.31 -16.13
C LEU A 164 10.17 19.93 -16.55
N GLN A 165 9.30 19.05 -17.06
CA GLN A 165 9.71 17.75 -17.61
C GLN A 165 10.76 17.90 -18.72
N LEU A 166 10.56 18.84 -19.65
CA LEU A 166 11.50 19.09 -20.73
C LEU A 166 12.86 19.61 -20.22
N LYS A 167 12.84 20.42 -19.16
CA LYS A 167 14.06 20.94 -18.52
C LYS A 167 14.83 19.84 -17.78
N THR A 168 14.13 18.95 -17.07
CA THR A 168 14.75 17.86 -16.30
C THR A 168 15.31 16.75 -17.18
N ARG A 169 14.78 16.55 -18.41
CA ARG A 169 15.36 15.59 -19.38
C ARG A 169 16.84 15.85 -19.69
N ARG A 170 17.28 17.11 -19.64
CA ARG A 170 18.68 17.49 -19.92
C ARG A 170 19.56 17.38 -18.68
N ARG A 171 19.06 17.86 -17.54
CA ARG A 171 19.81 17.88 -16.27
C ARG A 171 18.85 17.87 -15.08
N LEU A 172 18.66 16.70 -14.49
CA LEU A 172 17.96 16.53 -13.23
C LEU A 172 18.97 16.50 -12.07
N TYR A 173 18.73 17.30 -11.04
CA TYR A 173 19.53 17.22 -9.81
C TYR A 173 18.99 16.08 -8.95
N SER A 174 19.76 14.98 -8.89
CA SER A 174 19.42 13.79 -8.12
C SER A 174 20.41 13.60 -6.97
N MET A 175 19.92 13.31 -5.78
CA MET A 175 20.75 13.03 -4.60
C MET A 175 20.03 12.09 -3.62
N PRO A 176 20.75 11.21 -2.92
CA PRO A 176 20.17 10.50 -1.79
C PRO A 176 20.26 11.39 -0.55
N PRO A 177 19.16 11.63 0.19
CA PRO A 177 19.25 12.28 1.49
C PRO A 177 20.12 11.45 2.45
N ILE A 178 20.74 12.11 3.44
CA ILE A 178 21.51 11.41 4.47
C ILE A 178 20.54 10.61 5.34
N SER A 179 20.86 9.34 5.61
CA SER A 179 20.04 8.47 6.45
C SER A 179 19.85 9.07 7.84
N TRP A 180 18.64 8.92 8.39
CA TRP A 180 18.29 9.36 9.75
C TRP A 180 18.53 10.86 10.03
N SER A 181 18.37 11.71 9.02
CA SER A 181 18.58 13.16 9.17
C SER A 181 17.44 13.83 9.95
N ASN A 182 17.77 14.80 10.79
CA ASN A 182 16.78 15.63 11.48
C ASN A 182 16.15 16.69 10.55
N ASP A 183 15.15 17.39 11.06
CA ASP A 183 14.44 18.48 10.36
C ASP A 183 15.38 19.63 9.93
N THR A 184 16.35 19.97 10.78
CA THR A 184 17.31 21.05 10.55
C THR A 184 18.20 20.80 9.32
N TYR A 185 18.59 19.55 9.06
CA TYR A 185 19.31 19.18 7.83
C TYR A 185 18.49 19.56 6.59
N TYR A 186 17.20 19.26 6.58
CA TYR A 186 16.33 19.57 5.45
C TYR A 186 16.18 21.09 5.25
N LEU A 187 16.00 21.85 6.32
CA LEU A 187 15.89 23.31 6.23
C LEU A 187 17.19 23.99 5.79
N LYS A 188 18.34 23.58 6.34
CA LYS A 188 19.63 24.25 6.11
C LYS A 188 20.35 23.76 4.85
N ARG A 189 20.18 22.49 4.46
CA ARG A 189 20.91 21.89 3.32
C ARG A 189 20.01 21.65 2.12
N VAL A 190 18.83 21.07 2.30
CA VAL A 190 17.97 20.65 1.19
C VAL A 190 17.15 21.82 0.62
N LEU A 191 16.55 22.65 1.47
CA LEU A 191 15.71 23.75 1.02
C LEU A 191 16.44 24.75 0.08
N PRO A 192 17.70 25.15 0.33
CA PRO A 192 18.45 25.96 -0.62
C PRO A 192 18.63 25.29 -1.98
N LEU A 193 18.88 23.98 -2.00
CA LEU A 193 19.01 23.20 -3.24
C LEU A 193 17.67 23.13 -3.99
N ALA A 194 16.57 22.88 -3.28
CA ALA A 194 15.23 22.88 -3.87
C ALA A 194 14.89 24.23 -4.53
N ARG A 195 15.20 25.33 -3.85
CA ARG A 195 14.98 26.69 -4.38
C ARG A 195 15.85 27.00 -5.61
N LYS A 196 17.09 26.52 -5.63
CA LYS A 196 18.05 26.68 -6.73
C LYS A 196 17.65 25.86 -7.97
N HIS A 197 17.36 24.58 -7.80
CA HIS A 197 17.12 23.66 -8.91
C HIS A 197 15.65 23.65 -9.38
N LYS A 198 14.71 24.09 -8.54
CA LYS A 198 13.24 24.05 -8.73
C LYS A 198 12.64 22.66 -8.84
N VAL A 199 13.39 21.67 -9.33
CA VAL A 199 13.05 20.25 -9.29
C VAL A 199 14.24 19.52 -8.70
N ILE A 200 14.02 18.80 -7.61
CA ILE A 200 15.00 17.92 -6.98
C ILE A 200 14.47 16.49 -7.01
N HIS A 201 15.38 15.54 -7.18
CA HIS A 201 15.06 14.12 -7.16
C HIS A 201 15.78 13.44 -6.02
N PHE A 202 15.03 12.75 -5.18
CA PHE A 202 15.58 11.88 -4.15
C PHE A 202 15.57 10.45 -4.63
N ASN A 203 16.76 9.88 -4.80
CA ASN A 203 16.95 8.47 -5.02
C ASN A 203 17.25 7.78 -3.67
N LYS A 204 16.78 6.55 -3.49
CA LYS A 204 16.90 5.77 -2.24
C LYS A 204 16.28 6.47 -1.04
N THR A 205 14.97 6.39 -0.88
CA THR A 205 14.22 7.17 0.11
C THR A 205 13.92 6.44 1.42
N ASP A 206 14.45 5.25 1.61
CA ASP A 206 14.38 4.50 2.87
C ASP A 206 15.13 5.19 4.03
N ALA A 207 14.48 5.28 5.20
CA ALA A 207 15.06 5.75 6.46
C ALA A 207 15.84 7.07 6.35
N ARG A 208 15.20 8.10 5.78
CA ARG A 208 15.85 9.40 5.51
C ARG A 208 15.49 10.48 6.51
N LEU A 209 14.38 10.31 7.22
CA LEU A 209 14.00 11.21 8.31
C LEU A 209 14.25 10.54 9.67
N ALA A 210 14.78 11.28 10.62
CA ALA A 210 14.99 10.80 11.98
C ALA A 210 13.65 10.43 12.65
N ASN A 211 13.64 9.31 13.37
CA ASN A 211 12.46 8.88 14.13
C ASN A 211 12.21 9.69 15.39
N ASN A 212 13.24 10.33 15.94
CA ASN A 212 13.16 11.13 17.15
C ASN A 212 13.62 12.56 16.88
N GLY A 213 13.19 13.49 17.72
CA GLY A 213 13.63 14.89 17.65
C GLY A 213 13.05 15.69 16.48
N ILE A 214 12.00 15.19 15.81
CA ILE A 214 11.22 15.97 14.85
C ILE A 214 9.93 16.49 15.49
N PRO A 215 9.40 17.66 15.07
CA PRO A 215 8.16 18.22 15.59
C PRO A 215 6.98 17.24 15.54
N ILE A 216 6.14 17.27 16.57
CA ILE A 216 5.06 16.29 16.76
C ILE A 216 4.06 16.23 15.60
N HIS A 217 3.71 17.38 15.02
CA HIS A 217 2.82 17.44 13.87
C HIS A 217 3.40 16.73 12.63
N LEU A 218 4.72 16.68 12.48
CA LEU A 218 5.37 15.92 11.41
C LEU A 218 5.32 14.42 11.68
N GLN A 219 5.41 13.98 12.94
CA GLN A 219 5.20 12.57 13.28
C GLN A 219 3.77 12.12 13.03
N MET A 220 2.80 12.94 13.45
CA MET A 220 1.38 12.68 13.17
C MET A 220 1.13 12.58 11.66
N LEU A 221 1.77 13.44 10.86
CA LEU A 221 1.71 13.34 9.41
C LEU A 221 2.32 12.04 8.88
N ARG A 222 3.50 11.59 9.38
CA ARG A 222 4.08 10.29 8.98
C ARG A 222 3.11 9.14 9.26
N CYS A 223 2.50 9.12 10.44
CA CYS A 223 1.53 8.10 10.84
C CYS A 223 0.30 8.13 9.93
N ARG A 224 -0.28 9.32 9.72
CA ARG A 224 -1.42 9.53 8.84
C ARG A 224 -1.14 9.08 7.41
N VAL A 225 0.05 9.40 6.88
CA VAL A 225 0.44 8.97 5.54
C VAL A 225 0.50 7.43 5.48
N ASN A 226 1.12 6.79 6.47
CA ASN A 226 1.27 5.35 6.47
C ASN A 226 -0.08 4.64 6.58
N PHE A 227 -0.87 4.97 7.60
CA PHE A 227 -2.01 4.14 8.00
C PHE A 227 -3.35 4.62 7.40
N GLU A 228 -3.47 5.88 7.00
CA GLU A 228 -4.69 6.44 6.39
C GLU A 228 -4.53 6.69 4.88
N ALA A 229 -3.46 7.38 4.46
CA ALA A 229 -3.33 7.83 3.07
C ALA A 229 -2.84 6.74 2.11
N LEU A 230 -1.95 5.85 2.55
CA LEU A 230 -1.44 4.72 1.77
C LEU A 230 -2.39 3.52 1.81
N ARG A 231 -3.61 3.76 1.31
CA ARG A 231 -4.64 2.76 1.08
C ARG A 231 -4.34 1.96 -0.19
N PHE A 232 -4.53 0.64 -0.16
CA PHE A 232 -4.33 -0.19 -1.34
C PHE A 232 -5.39 0.05 -2.41
N THR A 233 -5.12 -0.40 -3.63
CA THR A 233 -6.11 -0.36 -4.72
C THR A 233 -7.36 -1.18 -4.39
N PRO A 234 -8.54 -0.83 -4.95
CA PRO A 234 -9.78 -1.57 -4.72
C PRO A 234 -9.67 -3.07 -5.03
N GLN A 235 -8.85 -3.45 -6.01
CA GLN A 235 -8.61 -4.83 -6.41
C GLN A 235 -7.91 -5.61 -5.29
N ILE A 236 -6.80 -5.07 -4.74
CA ILE A 236 -6.09 -5.66 -3.60
C ILE A 236 -7.01 -5.70 -2.38
N GLU A 237 -7.75 -4.62 -2.11
CA GLU A 237 -8.65 -4.58 -0.94
C GLU A 237 -9.81 -5.58 -1.05
N ALA A 238 -10.37 -5.80 -2.24
CA ALA A 238 -11.44 -6.76 -2.45
C ALA A 238 -10.95 -8.19 -2.18
N LEU A 239 -9.80 -8.57 -2.75
CA LEU A 239 -9.23 -9.90 -2.54
C LEU A 239 -8.75 -10.10 -1.09
N GLY A 240 -8.11 -9.10 -0.51
CA GLY A 240 -7.70 -9.11 0.90
C GLY A 240 -8.88 -9.26 1.85
N ARG A 241 -9.98 -8.52 1.63
CA ARG A 241 -11.22 -8.70 2.41
C ARG A 241 -11.82 -10.10 2.23
N LYS A 242 -11.76 -10.68 1.03
CA LYS A 242 -12.19 -12.06 0.82
C LYS A 242 -11.37 -13.03 1.68
N LEU A 243 -10.03 -12.96 1.63
CA LEU A 243 -9.13 -13.77 2.47
C LEU A 243 -9.47 -13.64 3.96
N ILE A 244 -9.56 -12.40 4.45
CA ILE A 244 -9.90 -12.11 5.85
C ILE A 244 -11.24 -12.73 6.22
N SER A 245 -12.28 -12.53 5.40
CA SER A 245 -13.61 -13.07 5.69
C SER A 245 -13.64 -14.61 5.72
N THR A 246 -12.84 -15.27 4.88
CA THR A 246 -12.75 -16.73 4.85
C THR A 246 -12.05 -17.27 6.11
N LEU A 247 -10.98 -16.60 6.55
CA LEU A 247 -10.28 -16.96 7.79
C LEU A 247 -11.19 -16.74 9.01
N GLN A 248 -11.82 -15.57 9.12
CA GLN A 248 -12.71 -15.22 10.24
C GLN A 248 -13.95 -16.13 10.32
N ARG A 249 -14.47 -16.60 9.18
CA ARG A 249 -15.56 -17.60 9.15
C ARG A 249 -15.15 -18.95 9.74
N SER A 250 -13.86 -19.26 9.74
CA SER A 250 -13.31 -20.48 10.35
C SER A 250 -13.03 -20.33 11.85
N GLY A 251 -13.24 -19.14 12.41
CA GLY A 251 -12.99 -18.83 13.82
C GLY A 251 -11.84 -17.84 14.03
N GLU A 252 -11.33 -17.79 15.26
CA GLU A 252 -10.13 -17.02 15.58
C GLU A 252 -8.91 -17.62 14.89
N PHE A 253 -8.00 -16.77 14.43
CA PHE A 253 -6.80 -17.22 13.74
C PHE A 253 -5.57 -16.38 14.11
N VAL A 254 -4.43 -17.05 14.02
CA VAL A 254 -3.10 -16.46 14.23
C VAL A 254 -2.48 -16.21 12.87
N VAL A 255 -1.86 -15.06 12.70
CA VAL A 255 -0.95 -14.83 11.58
C VAL A 255 0.48 -15.01 12.04
N LEU A 256 1.17 -15.96 11.42
CA LEU A 256 2.60 -16.16 11.55
C LEU A 256 3.30 -15.49 10.36
N HIS A 257 3.98 -14.37 10.62
CA HIS A 257 4.87 -13.76 9.62
C HIS A 257 6.22 -14.47 9.66
N LEU A 258 6.35 -15.51 8.84
CA LEU A 258 7.51 -16.40 8.81
C LEU A 258 8.53 -15.89 7.79
N ARG A 259 9.48 -15.08 8.26
CA ARG A 259 10.54 -14.50 7.43
C ARG A 259 11.72 -15.47 7.23
N TYR A 260 11.45 -16.64 6.66
CA TYR A 260 12.42 -17.70 6.38
C TYR A 260 12.61 -17.91 4.87
N GLU A 261 12.67 -16.81 4.11
CA GLU A 261 12.92 -16.82 2.68
C GLU A 261 14.42 -16.69 2.37
N MET A 262 14.81 -17.18 1.20
CA MET A 262 16.21 -17.24 0.77
C MET A 262 16.90 -15.86 0.80
N ASP A 263 16.20 -14.79 0.41
CA ASP A 263 16.73 -13.43 0.44
C ASP A 263 17.06 -12.95 1.85
N MET A 264 16.21 -13.27 2.83
CA MET A 264 16.43 -12.92 4.22
C MET A 264 17.61 -13.69 4.81
N LEU A 265 17.68 -14.99 4.57
CA LEU A 265 18.76 -15.84 5.08
C LEU A 265 20.11 -15.45 4.46
N SER A 266 20.13 -15.21 3.15
CA SER A 266 21.33 -14.70 2.45
C SER A 266 21.74 -13.32 2.95
N PHE A 267 20.80 -12.39 3.13
CA PHE A 267 21.11 -11.04 3.58
C PHE A 267 21.63 -11.01 5.03
N SER A 268 21.00 -11.77 5.93
CA SER A 268 21.38 -11.83 7.34
C SER A 268 22.59 -12.73 7.61
N GLY A 269 22.94 -13.63 6.68
CA GLY A 269 23.98 -14.63 6.87
C GLY A 269 23.60 -15.73 7.87
N CYS A 270 22.32 -15.84 8.24
CA CYS A 270 21.86 -16.80 9.24
C CYS A 270 21.65 -18.18 8.60
N THR A 271 22.48 -19.14 8.98
CA THR A 271 22.53 -20.49 8.38
C THR A 271 22.24 -21.60 9.38
N HIS A 272 21.69 -21.26 10.56
CA HIS A 272 21.33 -22.27 11.56
C HIS A 272 20.29 -23.25 11.02
N GLY A 273 20.58 -24.55 11.11
CA GLY A 273 19.73 -25.61 10.56
C GLY A 273 19.82 -25.78 9.04
N CYS A 274 20.69 -25.04 8.36
CA CYS A 274 21.05 -25.28 6.96
C CYS A 274 22.12 -26.37 6.85
N SER A 275 22.07 -27.13 5.76
CA SER A 275 23.19 -27.98 5.33
C SER A 275 24.34 -27.16 4.75
N ASP A 276 25.51 -27.77 4.57
CA ASP A 276 26.67 -27.11 3.94
C ASP A 276 26.33 -26.59 2.54
N LYS A 277 25.57 -27.37 1.76
CA LYS A 277 25.13 -26.98 0.42
C LYS A 277 24.18 -25.77 0.44
N GLU A 278 23.24 -25.75 1.39
CA GLU A 278 22.34 -24.61 1.58
C GLU A 278 23.13 -23.37 2.01
N THR A 279 24.11 -23.53 2.91
CA THR A 279 24.99 -22.45 3.37
C THR A 279 25.82 -21.85 2.24
N GLU A 280 26.37 -22.69 1.35
CA GLU A 280 27.11 -22.26 0.17
C GLU A 280 26.21 -21.50 -0.81
N GLU A 281 25.00 -22.00 -1.07
CA GLU A 281 24.02 -21.34 -1.94
C GLU A 281 23.63 -19.95 -1.42
N LEU A 282 23.29 -19.86 -0.13
CA LEU A 282 22.94 -18.60 0.52
C LEU A 282 24.10 -17.60 0.48
N THR A 283 25.33 -18.09 0.66
CA THR A 283 26.55 -17.27 0.55
C THR A 283 26.77 -16.77 -0.87
N ARG A 284 26.66 -17.64 -1.87
CA ARG A 284 26.80 -17.25 -3.29
C ARG A 284 25.79 -16.16 -3.66
N MET A 285 24.53 -16.31 -3.25
CA MET A 285 23.51 -15.28 -3.45
C MET A 285 23.90 -13.95 -2.81
N ARG A 286 24.35 -13.97 -1.55
CA ARG A 286 24.77 -12.76 -0.84
C ARG A 286 25.87 -12.01 -1.58
N TYR A 287 26.86 -12.70 -2.16
CA TYR A 287 27.93 -12.07 -2.94
C TYR A 287 27.46 -11.58 -4.31
N ALA A 288 26.46 -12.23 -4.92
CA ALA A 288 25.92 -11.85 -6.23
C ALA A 288 25.25 -10.47 -6.25
N TYR A 289 24.79 -9.95 -5.11
CA TYR A 289 24.13 -8.63 -5.02
C TYR A 289 25.08 -7.53 -4.49
N PRO A 290 25.64 -6.65 -5.35
CA PRO A 290 26.72 -5.72 -4.95
C PRO A 290 26.32 -4.69 -3.88
N TRP A 291 25.03 -4.35 -3.80
CA TRP A 291 24.53 -3.33 -2.85
C TRP A 291 24.34 -3.85 -1.42
N TRP A 292 24.42 -5.16 -1.18
CA TRP A 292 24.48 -5.70 0.18
C TRP A 292 25.90 -5.55 0.71
N LYS A 293 26.09 -4.62 1.65
CA LYS A 293 27.43 -4.19 2.10
C LYS A 293 28.17 -5.26 2.91
N GLU A 294 27.47 -5.92 3.83
CA GLU A 294 28.05 -6.97 4.67
C GLU A 294 28.10 -8.29 3.88
N LYS A 295 29.32 -8.80 3.65
CA LYS A 295 29.57 -10.02 2.87
C LYS A 295 30.09 -11.17 3.70
N GLU A 296 30.90 -10.88 4.71
CA GLU A 296 31.37 -11.85 5.69
C GLU A 296 30.56 -11.65 6.96
N ILE A 297 29.87 -12.69 7.40
CA ILE A 297 28.94 -12.61 8.54
C ILE A 297 29.14 -13.86 9.37
N ASP A 298 29.38 -13.67 10.67
CA ASP A 298 29.33 -14.72 11.67
C ASP A 298 27.86 -15.00 12.03
N SER A 299 27.35 -16.12 11.51
CA SER A 299 25.96 -16.57 11.71
C SER A 299 25.65 -16.82 13.18
N GLU A 300 26.57 -17.43 13.93
CA GLU A 300 26.35 -17.79 15.33
C GLU A 300 26.26 -16.54 16.20
N SER A 301 27.18 -15.59 16.00
CA SER A 301 27.16 -14.31 16.71
C SER A 301 25.89 -13.50 16.41
N LYS A 302 25.49 -13.38 15.13
CA LYS A 302 24.22 -12.70 14.76
C LYS A 302 23.01 -13.35 15.44
N ARG A 303 23.00 -14.69 15.51
CA ARG A 303 21.92 -15.44 16.16
C ARG A 303 21.85 -15.18 17.66
N LEU A 304 22.99 -15.22 18.36
CA LEU A 304 23.07 -14.92 19.80
C LEU A 304 22.59 -13.49 20.13
N GLN A 305 22.76 -12.55 19.19
CA GLN A 305 22.27 -11.18 19.31
C GLN A 305 20.76 -11.03 18.98
N GLY A 306 20.08 -12.11 18.58
CA GLY A 306 18.68 -12.08 18.17
C GLY A 306 18.46 -11.44 16.79
N LEU A 307 19.50 -11.36 15.96
CA LEU A 307 19.44 -10.73 14.62
C LEU A 307 19.15 -11.73 13.49
N CYS A 308 18.82 -12.97 13.83
CA CYS A 308 18.42 -14.01 12.88
C CYS A 308 16.92 -14.28 12.94
N PRO A 309 16.27 -14.59 11.80
CA PRO A 309 14.92 -15.13 11.82
C PRO A 309 14.91 -16.48 12.54
N LEU A 310 13.84 -16.74 13.29
CA LEU A 310 13.59 -18.06 13.86
C LEU A 310 13.32 -19.07 12.75
N THR A 311 13.81 -20.30 12.92
CA THR A 311 13.49 -21.39 11.99
C THR A 311 12.04 -21.87 12.21
N PRO A 312 11.42 -22.55 11.23
CA PRO A 312 10.08 -23.10 11.44
C PRO A 312 9.98 -24.09 12.61
N GLU A 313 11.05 -24.84 12.89
CA GLU A 313 11.17 -25.73 14.04
C GLU A 313 11.13 -24.94 15.36
N GLU A 314 11.88 -23.84 15.45
CA GLU A 314 11.87 -22.99 16.64
C GLU A 314 10.54 -22.27 16.84
N ILE A 315 9.92 -21.82 15.76
CA ILE A 315 8.59 -21.23 15.81
C ILE A 315 7.57 -22.23 16.37
N ALA A 316 7.66 -23.51 16.01
CA ALA A 316 6.80 -24.53 16.58
C ALA A 316 6.95 -24.63 18.12
N LEU A 317 8.19 -24.50 18.62
CA LEU A 317 8.46 -24.47 20.07
C LEU A 317 7.92 -23.21 20.73
N VAL A 318 8.11 -22.03 20.11
CA VAL A 318 7.61 -20.75 20.60
C VAL A 318 6.08 -20.77 20.69
N LEU A 319 5.39 -21.22 19.64
CA LEU A 319 3.93 -21.31 19.65
C LEU A 319 3.43 -22.25 20.76
N LYS A 320 4.11 -23.37 20.98
CA LYS A 320 3.77 -24.31 22.05
C LYS A 320 3.98 -23.69 23.43
N ALA A 321 5.07 -22.96 23.62
CA ALA A 321 5.38 -22.27 24.88
C ALA A 321 4.39 -21.14 25.18
N LEU A 322 3.86 -20.46 24.15
CA LEU A 322 2.80 -19.45 24.28
C LEU A 322 1.41 -20.04 24.55
N GLY A 323 1.27 -21.37 24.57
CA GLY A 323 0.02 -22.05 24.90
C GLY A 323 -0.94 -22.26 23.72
N PHE A 324 -0.50 -22.06 22.47
CA PHE A 324 -1.32 -22.36 21.31
C PHE A 324 -1.53 -23.87 21.17
N SER A 325 -2.80 -24.28 21.09
CA SER A 325 -3.21 -25.67 20.91
C SER A 325 -2.97 -26.15 19.48
N LYS A 326 -2.90 -27.47 19.29
CA LYS A 326 -2.64 -28.11 17.99
C LYS A 326 -3.68 -27.74 16.92
N ASP A 327 -4.91 -27.49 17.32
CA ASP A 327 -6.04 -27.13 16.45
C ASP A 327 -6.07 -25.64 16.04
N THR A 328 -5.15 -24.81 16.57
CA THR A 328 -5.05 -23.38 16.21
C THR A 328 -4.94 -23.20 14.68
N LEU A 329 -5.82 -22.39 14.11
CA LEU A 329 -5.73 -21.97 12.70
C LEU A 329 -4.62 -20.94 12.55
N ILE A 330 -3.59 -21.28 11.77
CA ILE A 330 -2.44 -20.39 11.53
C ILE A 330 -2.35 -20.07 10.04
N TYR A 331 -2.45 -18.78 9.72
CA TYR A 331 -2.14 -18.25 8.41
C TYR A 331 -0.65 -17.88 8.33
N ILE A 332 0.08 -18.45 7.37
CA ILE A 332 1.48 -18.10 7.13
C ILE A 332 1.55 -16.92 6.15
N ALA A 333 1.98 -15.78 6.66
CA ALA A 333 2.33 -14.59 5.89
C ALA A 333 3.81 -14.64 5.52
N SER A 334 4.13 -15.15 4.32
CA SER A 334 5.50 -15.24 3.84
C SER A 334 5.56 -15.30 2.31
N GLY A 335 6.75 -15.04 1.77
CA GLY A 335 7.15 -15.52 0.46
C GLY A 335 7.41 -17.03 0.44
N GLU A 336 8.18 -17.49 -0.53
CA GLU A 336 8.62 -18.89 -0.60
C GLU A 336 9.56 -19.23 0.56
N ILE A 337 9.19 -20.24 1.36
CA ILE A 337 9.99 -20.68 2.50
C ILE A 337 11.18 -21.49 1.99
N TYR A 338 12.38 -21.10 2.38
CA TYR A 338 13.60 -21.78 1.97
C TYR A 338 13.64 -23.22 2.51
N GLY A 339 13.83 -24.18 1.60
CA GLY A 339 13.71 -25.61 1.89
C GLY A 339 12.27 -26.17 1.83
N GLY A 340 11.27 -25.34 1.52
CA GLY A 340 9.90 -25.75 1.20
C GLY A 340 9.21 -26.62 2.27
N GLU A 341 8.43 -27.61 1.82
CA GLU A 341 7.67 -28.52 2.70
C GLU A 341 8.57 -29.27 3.69
N ARG A 342 9.82 -29.61 3.30
CA ARG A 342 10.77 -30.27 4.20
C ARG A 342 11.04 -29.39 5.43
N ARG A 343 11.25 -28.09 5.21
CA ARG A 343 11.51 -27.14 6.30
C ARG A 343 10.26 -26.87 7.14
N LEU A 344 9.08 -26.89 6.53
CA LEU A 344 7.81 -26.69 7.24
C LEU A 344 7.30 -27.94 7.97
N ALA A 345 7.90 -29.11 7.75
CA ALA A 345 7.37 -30.39 8.23
C ALA A 345 7.13 -30.43 9.75
N ALA A 346 8.10 -29.96 10.55
CA ALA A 346 7.97 -29.95 12.01
C ALA A 346 6.85 -29.01 12.48
N LEU A 347 6.76 -27.82 11.89
CA LEU A 347 5.72 -26.84 12.20
C LEU A 347 4.33 -27.39 11.83
N LYS A 348 4.21 -28.03 10.66
CA LYS A 348 2.97 -28.65 10.18
C LYS A 348 2.54 -29.88 11.00
N ALA A 349 3.50 -30.62 11.56
CA ALA A 349 3.22 -31.73 12.47
C ALA A 349 2.69 -31.22 13.83
N ALA A 350 3.27 -30.14 14.35
CA ALA A 350 2.84 -29.48 15.58
C ALA A 350 1.49 -28.77 15.44
N TYR A 351 1.24 -28.17 14.28
CA TYR A 351 0.03 -27.44 13.93
C TYR A 351 -0.47 -27.92 12.55
N PRO A 352 -1.46 -28.81 12.44
CA PRO A 352 -1.97 -29.27 11.15
C PRO A 352 -2.81 -28.21 10.41
N ASN A 353 -3.41 -27.25 11.12
CA ASN A 353 -4.28 -26.22 10.55
C ASN A 353 -3.48 -25.01 10.00
N LEU A 354 -2.41 -25.30 9.25
CA LEU A 354 -1.61 -24.32 8.55
C LEU A 354 -2.20 -24.02 7.16
N VAL A 355 -2.39 -22.74 6.89
CA VAL A 355 -2.92 -22.24 5.61
C VAL A 355 -2.08 -21.08 5.08
N ARG A 356 -2.09 -20.92 3.76
CA ARG A 356 -1.51 -19.80 3.03
C ARG A 356 -2.54 -19.26 2.04
N LYS A 357 -2.34 -18.04 1.55
CA LYS A 357 -3.20 -17.44 0.50
C LYS A 357 -3.38 -18.36 -0.72
N GLU A 358 -2.36 -19.11 -1.13
CA GLU A 358 -2.42 -20.05 -2.26
C GLU A 358 -3.36 -21.24 -2.02
N LYS A 359 -3.65 -21.59 -0.76
CA LYS A 359 -4.61 -22.64 -0.39
C LYS A 359 -6.03 -22.10 -0.22
N LEU A 360 -6.17 -20.80 0.05
CA LEU A 360 -7.45 -20.16 0.39
C LEU A 360 -8.13 -19.50 -0.83
N LEU A 361 -7.39 -19.28 -1.90
CA LEU A 361 -7.86 -18.64 -3.13
C LEU A 361 -7.71 -19.59 -4.31
N SER A 362 -8.59 -19.45 -5.31
CA SER A 362 -8.40 -20.19 -6.55
C SER A 362 -7.26 -19.60 -7.39
N SER A 363 -6.73 -20.41 -8.31
CA SER A 363 -5.69 -19.96 -9.25
C SER A 363 -6.12 -18.73 -10.05
N ASP A 364 -7.39 -18.66 -10.48
CA ASP A 364 -7.94 -17.54 -11.26
C ASP A 364 -7.99 -16.24 -10.46
N GLU A 365 -8.27 -16.33 -9.15
CA GLU A 365 -8.29 -15.17 -8.27
C GLU A 365 -6.91 -14.62 -7.98
N LEU A 366 -5.91 -15.50 -7.90
CA LEU A 366 -4.52 -15.13 -7.67
C LEU A 366 -3.82 -14.69 -8.95
N TRP A 367 -4.24 -15.17 -10.11
CA TRP A 367 -3.61 -14.91 -11.41
C TRP A 367 -3.24 -13.44 -11.66
N PRO A 368 -4.12 -12.44 -11.40
CA PRO A 368 -3.78 -11.04 -11.62
C PRO A 368 -2.62 -10.51 -10.75
N PHE A 369 -2.33 -11.20 -9.65
CA PHE A 369 -1.32 -10.83 -8.66
C PHE A 369 -0.05 -11.69 -8.79
N GLN A 370 -0.07 -12.75 -9.61
CA GLN A 370 1.09 -13.58 -9.87
C GLN A 370 2.18 -12.72 -10.53
N ASN A 371 3.43 -12.88 -10.07
CA ASN A 371 4.59 -12.06 -10.42
C ASN A 371 4.60 -10.61 -9.88
N HIS A 372 3.59 -10.21 -9.10
CA HIS A 372 3.55 -8.93 -8.39
C HIS A 372 3.76 -9.15 -6.89
N SER A 373 5.01 -9.42 -6.50
CA SER A 373 5.39 -9.75 -5.12
C SER A 373 4.96 -8.68 -4.10
N THR A 374 4.94 -7.41 -4.50
CA THR A 374 4.48 -6.28 -3.67
C THR A 374 2.98 -6.36 -3.41
N GLN A 375 2.19 -6.77 -4.40
CA GLN A 375 0.75 -6.94 -4.24
C GLN A 375 0.43 -8.17 -3.40
N MET A 376 1.17 -9.27 -3.58
CA MET A 376 1.06 -10.46 -2.74
C MET A 376 1.40 -10.16 -1.27
N ALA A 377 2.45 -9.37 -1.02
CA ALA A 377 2.80 -8.90 0.32
C ALA A 377 1.73 -7.95 0.90
N ALA A 378 1.02 -7.19 0.07
CA ALA A 378 -0.09 -6.34 0.52
C ALA A 378 -1.26 -7.18 1.05
N LEU A 379 -1.57 -8.31 0.41
CA LEU A 379 -2.58 -9.26 0.91
C LEU A 379 -2.18 -9.82 2.29
N ASP A 380 -0.93 -10.26 2.43
CA ASP A 380 -0.42 -10.76 3.72
C ASP A 380 -0.47 -9.68 4.81
N TYR A 381 -0.14 -8.44 4.47
CA TYR A 381 -0.25 -7.29 5.38
C TYR A 381 -1.69 -7.04 5.83
N MET A 382 -2.66 -7.06 4.92
CA MET A 382 -4.08 -6.92 5.27
C MET A 382 -4.54 -8.03 6.22
N VAL A 383 -4.21 -9.29 5.93
CA VAL A 383 -4.57 -10.43 6.78
C VAL A 383 -3.89 -10.34 8.16
N SER A 384 -2.64 -9.88 8.21
CA SER A 384 -1.86 -9.69 9.43
C SER A 384 -2.54 -8.69 10.38
N ILE A 385 -3.03 -7.57 9.86
CA ILE A 385 -3.72 -6.56 10.65
C ILE A 385 -5.06 -7.07 11.19
N ALA A 386 -5.79 -7.86 10.40
CA ALA A 386 -7.11 -8.38 10.77
C ALA A 386 -7.08 -9.59 11.73
N SER A 387 -5.92 -10.18 11.95
CA SER A 387 -5.74 -11.37 12.82
C SER A 387 -6.01 -11.11 14.30
N ASN A 388 -6.38 -12.15 15.04
CA ASN A 388 -6.50 -12.09 16.50
C ASN A 388 -5.11 -11.88 17.12
N VAL A 389 -4.14 -12.71 16.70
CA VAL A 389 -2.74 -12.63 17.12
C VAL A 389 -1.83 -12.57 15.90
N PHE A 390 -0.85 -11.68 15.94
CA PHE A 390 0.22 -11.57 14.95
C PHE A 390 1.55 -11.91 15.59
N ILE A 391 2.28 -12.87 15.01
CA ILE A 391 3.57 -13.36 15.50
C ILE A 391 4.59 -13.25 14.38
N PRO A 392 5.57 -12.34 14.46
CA PRO A 392 6.68 -12.30 13.52
C PRO A 392 7.81 -13.23 13.95
N SER A 393 8.42 -13.96 13.01
CA SER A 393 9.63 -14.76 13.27
C SER A 393 10.92 -13.92 13.26
N TYR A 394 10.82 -12.63 12.90
CA TYR A 394 11.91 -11.69 12.78
C TYR A 394 11.40 -10.24 12.89
N ASP A 395 12.16 -9.37 13.55
CA ASP A 395 11.88 -7.93 13.63
C ASP A 395 12.23 -7.20 12.31
N GLY A 396 11.51 -7.56 11.25
CA GLY A 396 11.63 -6.96 9.92
C GLY A 396 10.64 -5.80 9.69
N ASN A 397 10.76 -5.16 8.52
CA ASN A 397 9.92 -4.01 8.16
C ASN A 397 8.41 -4.31 8.23
N MET A 398 7.98 -5.51 7.83
CA MET A 398 6.57 -5.89 7.93
C MET A 398 6.09 -5.98 9.38
N ALA A 399 6.91 -6.55 10.28
CA ALA A 399 6.56 -6.69 11.69
C ALA A 399 6.32 -5.31 12.32
N ARG A 400 7.24 -4.36 12.11
CA ARG A 400 7.15 -2.99 12.62
C ARG A 400 5.94 -2.23 12.08
N VAL A 401 5.66 -2.34 10.78
CA VAL A 401 4.51 -1.64 10.17
C VAL A 401 3.18 -2.26 10.63
N VAL A 402 3.08 -3.58 10.76
CA VAL A 402 1.87 -4.24 11.29
C VAL A 402 1.65 -3.88 12.74
N GLU A 403 2.70 -3.88 13.56
CA GLU A 403 2.62 -3.44 14.96
C GLU A 403 2.12 -2.00 15.07
N GLY A 404 2.73 -1.07 14.32
CA GLY A 404 2.31 0.33 14.28
C GLY A 404 0.86 0.49 13.84
N HIS A 405 0.44 -0.21 12.79
CA HIS A 405 -0.93 -0.10 12.27
C HIS A 405 -1.97 -0.66 13.24
N ARG A 406 -1.68 -1.80 13.90
CA ARG A 406 -2.59 -2.38 14.90
C ARG A 406 -2.74 -1.47 16.13
N ARG A 407 -1.70 -0.70 16.48
CA ARG A 407 -1.78 0.31 17.55
C ARG A 407 -2.61 1.53 17.11
N GLU A 408 -2.39 2.03 15.89
CA GLU A 408 -3.14 3.17 15.34
C GLU A 408 -4.65 2.90 15.29
N VAL A 409 -5.06 1.75 14.77
CA VAL A 409 -6.49 1.37 14.65
C VAL A 409 -7.15 1.25 16.02
N ARG A 410 -6.43 0.76 17.03
CA ARG A 410 -6.95 0.57 18.39
C ARG A 410 -6.98 1.87 19.21
N CYS A 411 -6.08 2.81 18.92
CA CYS A 411 -5.94 4.08 19.63
C CYS A 411 -5.71 5.25 18.65
N PRO A 412 -6.76 5.72 17.93
CA PRO A 412 -6.62 6.82 16.99
C PRO A 412 -6.10 8.08 17.70
N GLY A 413 -4.97 8.63 17.26
CA GLY A 413 -4.39 9.85 17.84
C GLY A 413 -3.33 9.66 18.94
N MET A 414 -2.93 8.42 19.26
CA MET A 414 -1.66 8.22 19.96
C MET A 414 -0.51 8.52 19.00
N ASN A 415 0.43 9.38 19.43
CA ASN A 415 1.71 9.56 18.74
C ASN A 415 2.42 8.20 18.68
N SER A 416 2.28 7.48 17.57
CA SER A 416 3.09 6.30 17.32
C SER A 416 4.55 6.75 17.17
N LEU A 417 5.25 6.81 18.31
CA LEU A 417 6.70 7.03 18.42
C LEU A 417 7.52 5.85 17.89
N LEU A 418 6.86 4.84 17.32
CA LEU A 418 7.44 3.63 16.77
C LEU A 418 7.03 3.52 15.29
N LEU A 419 7.65 4.36 14.46
CA LEU A 419 7.86 4.09 13.04
C LEU A 419 9.35 3.95 12.81
#